data_AF-A0A976H420-F1
#
_entry.id   AF-A0A976H420-F1
#
_cell.length_a   1.000
_cell.length_b   1.000
_cell.length_c   1.000
_cell.angle_alpha   90.00
_cell.angle_beta   90.00
_cell.angle_gamma   90.00
#
_symmetry.space_group_name_H-M   'P 1'
#
loop_
_entity.id
_entity.type
_entity.pdbx_description
1 polymer ?
#
loop_
_entity_poly.entity_id
_entity_poly.type
_entity_poly.pdbx_seq_one_letter_code
_entity_poly.pdbx_strand_id
1 'polypeptide(L)'
;SNRLVAEIKSASQAPVSYGKLDITFYRDDVRKSLHVANATDIPFSIEGKTVVLVDDVLYTGRTIRAALDALLDFGRPARVSLCVLIDRRFSRELPIQPDYFGKAIDTILTDKVKVLWQENDKKDEVVLV
;
A
#
# COMPACT_ATOMS: atom_id res chain seq x y z
N SER A 1 -1.53 -3.51 7.21
CA SER A 1 -2.35 -2.73 8.15
C SER A 1 -3.15 -3.64 9.05
N ASN A 2 -2.67 -3.97 10.25
CA ASN A 2 -3.40 -4.85 11.19
C ASN A 2 -4.69 -4.19 11.71
N ARG A 3 -4.68 -2.87 11.87
CA ARG A 3 -5.85 -2.07 12.26
C ARG A 3 -7.00 -2.22 11.27
N LEU A 4 -6.72 -2.04 9.97
CA LEU A 4 -7.75 -2.17 8.94
C LEU A 4 -8.38 -3.57 8.92
N VAL A 5 -7.58 -4.62 9.11
CA VAL A 5 -8.08 -6.00 9.18
C VAL A 5 -9.01 -6.19 10.39
N ALA A 6 -8.67 -5.60 11.54
CA ALA A 6 -9.53 -5.64 12.73
C ALA A 6 -10.87 -4.91 12.49
N GLU A 7 -10.83 -3.73 11.88
CA GLU A 7 -12.02 -2.96 11.52
C GLU A 7 -12.92 -3.74 10.53
N ILE A 8 -12.34 -4.33 9.49
CA ILE A 8 -13.12 -5.12 8.51
C ILE A 8 -13.75 -6.36 9.16
N LYS A 9 -13.05 -7.02 10.09
CA LYS A 9 -13.60 -8.16 10.85
C LYS A 9 -14.69 -7.75 11.84
N SER A 10 -14.63 -6.52 12.36
CA SER A 10 -15.68 -5.98 13.23
C SER A 10 -16.91 -5.59 12.42
N ALA A 11 -16.71 -4.94 11.28
CA ALA A 11 -17.78 -4.48 10.39
C ALA A 11 -18.41 -5.60 9.55
N SER A 12 -17.64 -6.65 9.22
CA SER A 12 -18.11 -7.79 8.46
C SER A 12 -17.77 -9.09 9.19
N GLN A 13 -18.74 -10.00 9.30
CA GLN A 13 -18.51 -11.35 9.83
C GLN A 13 -17.79 -12.27 8.81
N ALA A 14 -17.31 -11.71 7.70
CA ALA A 14 -16.67 -12.48 6.64
C ALA A 14 -15.19 -12.75 6.96
N PRO A 15 -14.68 -13.95 6.64
CA PRO A 15 -13.26 -14.24 6.77
C PRO A 15 -12.44 -13.39 5.80
N VAL A 16 -11.42 -12.69 6.31
CA VAL A 16 -10.47 -11.90 5.51
C VAL A 16 -9.10 -12.54 5.57
N SER A 17 -8.60 -12.98 4.41
CA SER A 17 -7.20 -13.35 4.24
C SER A 17 -6.34 -12.09 4.17
N TYR A 18 -5.30 -12.01 5.00
CA TYR A 18 -4.41 -10.87 5.08
C TYR A 18 -2.96 -11.35 5.01
N GLY A 19 -2.17 -10.66 4.19
CA GLY A 19 -0.74 -10.89 4.06
C GLY A 19 0.02 -9.58 3.92
N LYS A 20 1.34 -9.66 4.02
CA LYS A 20 2.27 -8.54 3.85
C LYS A 20 3.13 -8.81 2.63
N LEU A 21 3.26 -7.82 1.75
CA LEU A 21 4.06 -7.94 0.54
C LEU A 21 5.28 -7.04 0.68
N ASP A 22 6.48 -7.63 0.72
CA ASP A 22 7.70 -6.86 0.56
C ASP A 22 7.95 -6.63 -0.93
N ILE A 23 8.01 -5.35 -1.30
CA ILE A 23 8.23 -4.91 -2.68
C ILE A 23 9.67 -4.47 -2.92
N THR A 24 10.54 -4.61 -1.91
CA THR A 24 11.89 -4.04 -1.90
C THR A 24 12.65 -4.36 -3.18
N PHE A 25 12.65 -5.60 -3.67
CA PHE A 25 13.39 -5.99 -4.88
C PHE A 25 12.67 -5.73 -6.20
N TYR A 26 11.40 -5.30 -6.18
CA TYR A 26 10.62 -5.01 -7.38
C TYR A 26 10.65 -3.53 -7.76
N ARG A 27 11.21 -2.68 -6.89
CA ARG A 27 11.35 -1.26 -7.20
C ARG A 27 12.44 -1.05 -8.25
N ASP A 28 12.22 -0.08 -9.11
CA ASP A 28 13.11 0.28 -10.21
C ASP A 28 14.39 1.01 -9.74
N ASP A 29 14.37 1.57 -8.53
CA ASP A 29 15.49 2.30 -7.91
C ASP A 29 16.46 1.42 -7.10
N VAL A 30 16.18 0.13 -6.95
CA VAL A 30 16.93 -0.84 -6.09
C VAL A 30 18.41 -0.94 -6.44
N ARG A 31 18.76 -0.76 -7.72
CA ARG A 31 20.16 -0.88 -8.19
C ARG A 31 21.08 0.23 -7.65
N LYS A 32 20.53 1.25 -6.99
CA LYS A 32 21.28 2.42 -6.52
C LYS A 32 21.80 2.30 -5.08
N SER A 33 21.39 1.28 -4.30
CA SER A 33 21.84 1.09 -2.91
C SER A 33 21.64 -0.34 -2.39
N LEU A 34 22.37 -0.72 -1.34
CA LEU A 34 22.08 -1.95 -0.57
C LEU A 34 20.76 -1.76 0.18
N HIS A 35 19.75 -2.57 -0.16
CA HIS A 35 18.46 -2.59 0.52
C HIS A 35 18.34 -3.84 1.40
N VAL A 36 17.87 -3.67 2.63
CA VAL A 36 17.45 -4.79 3.49
C VAL A 36 16.01 -5.12 3.15
N ALA A 37 15.78 -6.32 2.67
CA ALA A 37 14.43 -6.81 2.37
C ALA A 37 13.62 -7.00 3.65
N ASN A 38 12.32 -6.72 3.57
CA ASN A 38 11.37 -7.12 4.59
C ASN A 38 10.85 -8.54 4.29
N ALA A 39 10.23 -9.17 5.28
CA ALA A 39 9.60 -10.46 5.06
C ALA A 39 8.26 -10.28 4.33
N THR A 40 8.16 -10.85 3.12
CA THR A 40 6.86 -11.14 2.49
C THR A 40 6.20 -12.30 3.24
N ASP A 41 4.94 -12.13 3.61
CA ASP A 41 4.14 -13.09 4.36
C ASP A 41 2.74 -13.17 3.75
N ILE A 42 2.57 -14.03 2.76
CA ILE A 42 1.29 -14.32 2.11
C ILE A 42 1.13 -15.86 2.08
N PRO A 43 0.61 -16.47 3.16
CA PRO A 43 0.56 -17.93 3.31
C PRO A 43 -0.62 -18.56 2.54
N PHE A 44 -1.11 -17.91 1.49
CA PHE A 44 -2.27 -18.33 0.71
C PHE A 44 -2.13 -17.92 -0.75
N SER A 45 -2.72 -18.68 -1.66
CA SER A 45 -2.81 -18.27 -3.06
C SER A 45 -3.77 -17.09 -3.26
N ILE A 46 -3.44 -16.20 -4.19
CA ILE A 46 -4.33 -15.13 -4.66
C ILE A 46 -5.07 -15.47 -5.96
N GLU A 47 -4.88 -16.68 -6.50
CA GLU A 47 -5.49 -17.12 -7.77
C GLU A 47 -7.01 -16.93 -7.75
N GLY A 48 -7.53 -16.22 -8.75
CA GLY A 48 -8.96 -15.95 -8.92
C GLY A 48 -9.59 -15.08 -7.83
N LYS A 49 -8.82 -14.52 -6.88
CA LYS A 49 -9.35 -13.70 -5.78
C LYS A 49 -9.42 -12.22 -6.15
N THR A 50 -10.28 -11.49 -5.44
CA THR A 50 -10.24 -10.03 -5.39
C THR A 50 -9.21 -9.62 -4.33
N VAL A 51 -8.15 -8.95 -4.76
CA VAL A 51 -7.05 -8.48 -3.90
C VAL A 51 -7.18 -6.98 -3.72
N VAL A 52 -7.06 -6.50 -2.48
CA VAL A 52 -6.97 -5.07 -2.18
C VAL A 52 -5.56 -4.78 -1.68
N LEU A 53 -4.78 -4.06 -2.50
CA LEU A 53 -3.52 -3.48 -2.07
C LEU A 53 -3.81 -2.32 -1.11
N VAL A 54 -3.05 -2.25 -0.02
CA VAL A 54 -3.22 -1.22 1.00
C VAL A 54 -1.89 -0.51 1.22
N ASP A 55 -1.88 0.80 1.06
CA ASP A 55 -0.72 1.66 1.28
C ASP A 55 -1.10 2.89 2.12
N ASP A 56 -0.15 3.55 2.75
CA ASP A 56 -0.43 4.75 3.55
C ASP A 56 -0.62 5.99 2.67
N VAL A 57 0.32 6.24 1.76
CA VAL A 57 0.34 7.45 0.92
C VAL A 57 0.62 7.07 -0.54
N LEU A 58 -0.35 7.35 -1.41
CA LEU A 58 -0.14 7.26 -2.84
C LEU A 58 0.52 8.53 -3.38
N TYR A 59 1.78 8.42 -3.81
CA TYR A 59 2.57 9.52 -4.38
C TYR A 59 2.84 9.35 -5.89
N THR A 60 4.02 8.86 -6.29
CA THR A 60 4.36 8.70 -7.71
C THR A 60 3.68 7.49 -8.37
N GLY A 61 3.27 6.52 -7.55
CA GLY A 61 2.72 5.22 -7.99
C GLY A 61 3.76 4.11 -8.13
N ARG A 62 5.06 4.39 -8.00
CA ARG A 62 6.12 3.37 -8.18
C ARG A 62 6.07 2.24 -7.16
N THR A 63 5.76 2.54 -5.90
CA THR A 63 5.51 1.56 -4.84
C THR A 63 4.43 0.55 -5.25
N ILE A 64 3.30 1.06 -5.75
CA ILE A 64 2.17 0.21 -6.16
C ILE A 64 2.51 -0.57 -7.43
N ARG A 65 3.28 0.01 -8.37
CA ARG A 65 3.72 -0.73 -9.55
C ARG A 65 4.58 -1.93 -9.16
N ALA A 66 5.53 -1.74 -8.26
CA ALA A 66 6.36 -2.81 -7.71
C ALA A 66 5.52 -3.85 -6.97
N ALA A 67 4.50 -3.42 -6.22
CA ALA A 67 3.54 -4.32 -5.57
C ALA A 67 2.75 -5.17 -6.58
N LEU A 68 2.30 -4.58 -7.69
CA LEU A 68 1.59 -5.30 -8.75
C LEU A 68 2.49 -6.38 -9.39
N ASP A 69 3.78 -6.11 -9.58
CA ASP A 69 4.72 -7.11 -10.09
C ASP A 69 4.96 -8.22 -9.08
N ALA A 70 5.20 -7.87 -7.80
CA ALA A 70 5.42 -8.86 -6.74
C ALA A 70 4.21 -9.74 -6.46
N LEU A 71 2.98 -9.22 -6.63
CA LEU A 71 1.76 -10.00 -6.47
C LEU A 71 1.69 -11.20 -7.42
N LEU A 72 2.23 -11.08 -8.64
CA LEU A 72 2.14 -12.13 -9.67
C LEU A 72 2.84 -13.43 -9.27
N ASP A 73 3.79 -13.36 -8.34
CA ASP A 73 4.48 -14.55 -7.80
C ASP A 73 3.59 -15.39 -6.86
N PHE A 74 2.46 -14.84 -6.40
CA PHE A 74 1.52 -15.50 -5.50
C PHE A 74 0.26 -16.03 -6.19
N GLY A 75 0.12 -15.78 -7.50
CA GLY A 75 -1.01 -16.19 -8.34
C GLY A 75 -1.59 -15.05 -9.17
N ARG A 76 -2.65 -15.35 -9.91
CA ARG A 76 -3.35 -14.40 -10.79
C ARG A 76 -4.68 -13.99 -10.17
N PRO A 77 -4.77 -12.80 -9.56
CA PRO A 77 -6.02 -12.33 -8.99
C PRO A 77 -7.06 -12.04 -10.09
N ALA A 78 -8.33 -12.28 -9.80
CA ALA A 78 -9.43 -11.91 -10.71
C ALA A 78 -9.61 -10.39 -10.80
N ARG A 79 -9.27 -9.69 -9.71
CA ARG A 79 -9.29 -8.23 -9.63
C ARG A 79 -8.25 -7.76 -8.61
N VAL A 80 -7.58 -6.67 -8.92
CA VAL A 80 -6.77 -5.92 -7.95
C VAL A 80 -7.39 -4.53 -7.80
N SER A 81 -7.61 -4.11 -6.56
CA SER A 81 -8.00 -2.75 -6.20
C SER A 81 -6.93 -2.13 -5.29
N LEU A 82 -6.88 -0.80 -5.24
CA LEU A 82 -5.95 -0.04 -4.40
C LEU A 82 -6.70 0.80 -3.36
N CYS A 83 -6.34 0.63 -2.09
CA CYS A 83 -6.83 1.41 -0.95
C CYS A 83 -5.68 2.18 -0.31
N VAL A 84 -5.80 3.50 -0.18
CA VAL A 84 -4.77 4.33 0.46
C VAL A 84 -5.35 5.26 1.52
N LEU A 85 -4.57 5.62 2.54
CA LEU A 85 -5.04 6.62 3.50
C LEU A 85 -5.02 8.02 2.86
N ILE A 86 -3.92 8.39 2.22
CA ILE A 86 -3.73 9.71 1.60
C ILE A 86 -3.42 9.56 0.11
N ASP A 87 -4.14 10.33 -0.71
CA ASP A 87 -3.88 10.46 -2.13
C ASP A 87 -3.26 11.84 -2.46
N ARG A 88 -2.00 11.86 -2.92
CA ARG A 88 -1.33 13.06 -3.46
C ARG A 88 -1.56 13.16 -4.98
N ARG A 89 -2.64 13.84 -5.38
CA ARG A 89 -3.21 13.73 -6.74
C ARG A 89 -2.33 14.23 -7.89
N PHE A 90 -1.50 15.25 -7.66
CA PHE A 90 -0.80 15.98 -8.73
C PHE A 90 0.67 15.60 -8.93
N SER A 91 1.08 14.45 -8.40
CA SER A 91 2.48 14.02 -8.44
C SER A 91 2.67 12.60 -8.97
N ARG A 92 1.73 12.14 -9.81
CA ARG A 92 1.80 10.83 -10.46
C ARG A 92 2.86 10.80 -11.54
N GLU A 93 3.67 9.74 -11.50
CA GLU A 93 4.62 9.41 -12.58
C GLU A 93 4.14 8.18 -13.37
N LEU A 94 3.20 7.41 -12.80
CA LEU A 94 2.55 6.26 -13.42
C LEU A 94 1.04 6.46 -13.42
N PRO A 95 0.30 5.90 -14.41
CA PRO A 95 -1.15 6.00 -14.52
C PRO A 95 -1.86 5.08 -13.50
N ILE A 96 -1.59 5.31 -12.21
CA ILE A 96 -2.11 4.54 -11.08
C ILE A 96 -2.99 5.46 -10.23
N GLN A 97 -4.22 5.03 -9.98
CA GLN A 97 -5.19 5.72 -9.13
C GLN A 97 -5.72 4.76 -8.05
N PRO A 98 -6.07 5.27 -6.86
CA PRO A 98 -6.69 4.44 -5.84
C PRO A 98 -8.18 4.23 -6.15
N ASP A 99 -8.69 3.04 -5.87
CA ASP A 99 -10.14 2.77 -5.85
C ASP A 99 -10.78 3.32 -4.57
N TYR A 100 -10.01 3.32 -3.47
CA TYR A 100 -10.44 3.80 -2.16
C TYR A 100 -9.37 4.73 -1.59
N PHE A 101 -9.77 5.89 -1.09
CA PHE A 101 -8.86 6.81 -0.41
C PHE A 101 -9.52 7.43 0.82
N GLY A 102 -8.74 7.64 1.88
CA GLY A 102 -9.21 8.36 3.06
C GLY A 102 -9.35 9.85 2.80
N LYS A 103 -8.27 10.49 2.33
CA LYS A 103 -8.28 11.91 1.95
C LYS A 103 -7.39 12.18 0.75
N ALA A 104 -7.94 12.92 -0.21
CA ALA A 104 -7.18 13.49 -1.31
C ALA A 104 -6.63 14.85 -0.92
N ILE A 105 -5.36 15.10 -1.23
CA ILE A 105 -4.68 16.37 -0.96
C ILE A 105 -3.89 16.83 -2.18
N ASP A 106 -3.73 18.14 -2.26
CA ASP A 106 -2.91 18.79 -3.26
C ASP A 106 -1.60 19.18 -2.61
N THR A 107 -0.50 18.66 -3.13
CA THR A 107 0.84 18.89 -2.59
C THR A 107 1.74 19.41 -3.69
N ILE A 108 2.65 20.33 -3.35
CA ILE A 108 3.76 20.66 -4.23
C ILE A 108 4.88 19.62 -4.08
N LEU A 109 5.83 19.60 -5.03
CA LEU A 109 6.92 18.60 -5.06
C LEU A 109 7.79 18.60 -3.80
N THR A 110 7.92 19.74 -3.13
CA THR A 110 8.71 19.88 -1.91
C THR A 110 8.01 19.33 -0.68
N ASP A 111 6.68 19.20 -0.70
CA ASP A 111 5.93 18.75 0.45
C ASP A 111 6.14 17.26 0.69
N LYS A 112 6.26 16.90 1.95
CA LYS A 112 6.31 15.52 2.42
C LYS A 112 5.10 15.24 3.29
N VAL A 113 4.36 14.20 2.95
CA VAL A 113 3.32 13.66 3.82
C VAL A 113 3.98 12.66 4.76
N LYS A 114 3.79 12.85 6.06
CA LYS A 114 4.14 11.84 7.07
C LYS A 114 2.87 11.34 7.74
N VAL A 115 2.73 10.03 7.79
CA VAL A 115 1.70 9.35 8.56
C VAL A 115 2.35 8.85 9.84
N LEU A 116 1.83 9.31 10.97
CA LEU A 116 2.28 8.96 12.31
C LEU A 116 1.26 8.00 12.91
N TRP A 117 1.74 6.88 13.44
CA TRP A 117 0.90 5.84 14.01
C TRP A 117 1.12 5.74 15.52
N GLN A 118 0.06 5.55 16.29
CA GLN A 118 0.14 5.40 17.75
C GLN A 118 1.20 4.37 18.18
N GLU A 119 1.32 3.25 17.44
CA GLU A 119 2.21 2.14 17.75
C GLU A 119 3.70 2.48 17.59
N ASN A 120 4.03 3.41 16.69
CA ASN A 120 5.42 3.74 16.35
C ASN A 120 5.82 5.15 16.83
N ASP A 121 4.89 6.09 16.77
CA ASP A 121 5.11 7.54 16.94
C ASP A 121 4.38 8.11 18.17
N LYS A 122 3.63 7.28 18.91
CA LYS A 122 2.83 7.64 20.10
C LYS A 122 1.64 8.58 19.85
N LYS A 123 1.28 8.78 18.57
CA LYS A 123 0.12 9.56 18.15
C LYS A 123 -0.34 9.16 16.75
N ASP A 124 -1.64 9.29 16.50
CA ASP A 124 -2.27 9.09 15.19
C ASP A 124 -2.46 10.45 14.50
N GLU A 125 -1.58 10.78 13.55
CA GLU A 125 -1.63 12.07 12.83
C GLU A 125 -1.16 11.92 11.38
N VAL A 126 -1.75 12.71 10.48
CA VAL A 126 -1.20 12.93 9.14
C VAL A 126 -0.73 14.38 9.07
N VAL A 127 0.56 14.58 8.81
CA VAL A 127 1.18 15.91 8.74
C VAL A 127 1.80 16.16 7.37
N LEU A 128 1.68 17.41 6.91
CA LEU A 128 2.39 17.94 5.76
C LEU A 128 3.63 18.68 6.28
N VAL A 129 4.81 18.32 5.76
CA VAL A 129 6.11 18.85 6.18
C VAL A 129 6.88 19.40 4.99
#